data_AF-A0AA51P6K3-F1
#
_entry.id   AF-A0AA51P6K3-F1
#
_cell.length_a   1.000
_cell.length_b   1.000
_cell.length_c   1.000
_cell.angle_alpha   90.00
_cell.angle_beta   90.00
_cell.angle_gamma   90.00
#
_symmetry.space_group_name_H-M   'P 1'
#
loop_
_entity.id
_entity.type
_entity.pdbx_description
1 polymer ?
#
loop_
_entity_poly.entity_id
_entity_poly.type
_entity_poly.pdbx_seq_one_letter_code
_entity_poly.pdbx_strand_id
1 'polypeptide(L)'
;NEGKLVPDDLMIKFMITELKLVEGRPWLLDGFPRTVAQANSLWKVQPVDVVLNLIVPFEVIIERVKNRWVHLPSGRVYNIGFNTPKFLGKDDITGEDLVQRPDDRPEAVQRRLEIYENVTRPVLNFYKEKGIVSEFEGRTSDEIWPKVTEYL
;
A
#
# COMPACT_ATOMS: atom_id res chain seq x y z
N ASN A 1 -10.99 19.74 3.69
CA ASN A 1 -9.54 19.63 3.85
C ASN A 1 -8.94 19.04 2.60
N GLU A 2 -8.36 19.91 1.76
CA GLU A 2 -7.60 19.51 0.57
C GLU A 2 -6.50 18.56 1.03
N GLY A 3 -6.55 17.28 0.62
CA GLY A 3 -5.60 16.24 1.00
C GLY A 3 -4.20 16.47 0.44
N LYS A 4 -3.59 17.61 0.78
CA LYS A 4 -2.22 17.97 0.45
C LYS A 4 -1.33 16.95 1.14
N LEU A 5 -0.52 16.25 0.34
CA LEU A 5 0.51 15.35 0.84
C LEU A 5 1.35 16.13 1.85
N VAL A 6 1.58 15.53 3.01
CA VAL A 6 2.52 16.05 4.01
C VAL A 6 3.86 16.26 3.30
N PRO A 7 4.55 17.41 3.47
CA PRO A 7 5.80 17.68 2.78
C PRO A 7 6.80 16.53 2.97
N ASP A 8 7.45 16.12 1.88
CA ASP A 8 8.37 14.97 1.86
C ASP A 8 9.43 15.07 2.97
N ASP A 9 9.99 16.25 3.18
CA ASP A 9 11.00 16.49 4.23
C ASP A 9 10.48 16.24 5.65
N LEU A 10 9.20 16.56 5.91
CA LEU A 10 8.58 16.33 7.21
C LEU A 10 8.29 14.84 7.40
N MET A 11 7.78 14.17 6.37
CA MET A 11 7.57 12.71 6.38
C MET A 11 8.88 11.96 6.61
N ILE A 12 9.96 12.35 5.95
CA ILE A 12 11.28 11.73 6.13
C ILE A 12 11.77 11.89 7.57
N LYS A 13 11.69 13.10 8.14
CA LYS A 13 12.09 13.35 9.54
C LYS A 13 11.27 12.50 10.53
N PHE A 14 9.97 12.41 10.30
CA PHE A 14 9.08 11.59 11.12
C PHE A 14 9.49 10.11 11.03
N MET A 15 9.62 9.56 9.81
CA MET A 15 10.00 8.16 9.59
C MET A 15 11.35 7.82 10.21
N ILE A 16 12.37 8.69 10.08
CA ILE A 16 13.69 8.46 10.69
C ILE A 16 13.59 8.43 12.22
N THR A 17 12.72 9.26 12.80
CA THR A 17 12.51 9.28 14.26
C THR A 17 11.87 7.98 14.74
N GLU A 18 10.84 7.50 14.03
CA GLU A 18 10.19 6.22 14.35
C GLU A 18 11.14 5.02 14.16
N LEU A 19 11.93 5.00 13.09
CA LEU A 19 12.90 3.92 12.84
C LEU A 19 13.96 3.81 13.94
N LYS A 20 14.34 4.92 14.58
CA LYS A 20 15.26 4.89 15.74
C LYS A 20 14.65 4.22 16.97
N LEU A 21 13.33 4.31 17.15
CA LEU A 21 12.65 3.66 18.29
C LEU A 21 12.66 2.13 18.18
N VAL A 22 12.80 1.61 16.96
CA VAL A 22 12.84 0.17 16.65
C VAL A 22 14.23 -0.30 16.22
N GLU A 23 15.27 0.51 16.46
CA GLU A 23 16.65 0.18 16.10
C GLU A 23 17.07 -1.18 16.72
N GLY A 24 17.68 -2.04 15.90
CA GLY A 24 18.05 -3.40 16.29
C GLY A 24 16.92 -4.44 16.25
N ARG A 25 15.72 -4.08 15.75
CA ARG A 25 14.63 -5.03 15.49
C ARG A 25 14.25 -5.03 14.01
N PRO A 26 13.74 -6.15 13.47
CA PRO A 26 13.13 -6.17 12.14
C PRO A 26 11.96 -5.19 12.07
N TRP A 27 11.83 -4.48 10.97
CA TRP A 27 10.75 -3.53 10.70
C TRP A 27 10.22 -3.71 9.28
N LEU A 28 8.95 -3.36 9.08
CA LEU A 28 8.29 -3.35 7.79
C LEU A 28 7.71 -1.96 7.54
N LEU A 29 8.06 -1.36 6.42
CA LEU A 29 7.47 -0.10 5.98
C LEU A 29 6.33 -0.39 5.01
N ASP A 30 5.11 -0.04 5.40
CA ASP A 30 3.94 -0.14 4.53
C ASP A 30 3.56 1.25 4.00
N GLY A 31 3.59 1.40 2.68
CA GLY A 31 3.21 2.63 2.01
C GLY A 31 4.21 3.78 2.12
N PHE A 32 5.45 3.52 2.52
CA PHE A 32 6.60 4.43 2.44
C PHE A 32 7.84 3.65 1.97
N PRO A 33 8.69 4.21 1.09
CA PRO A 33 8.59 5.52 0.45
C PRO A 33 7.58 5.56 -0.71
N ARG A 34 7.00 6.73 -0.95
CA ARG A 34 6.11 7.00 -2.09
C ARG A 34 6.78 7.80 -3.20
N THR A 35 7.83 8.57 -2.92
CA THR A 35 8.52 9.35 -3.95
C THR A 35 9.98 8.93 -4.07
N VAL A 36 10.60 9.18 -5.22
CA VAL A 36 12.03 8.91 -5.43
C VAL A 36 12.89 9.73 -4.46
N ALA A 37 12.45 10.94 -4.09
CA ALA A 37 13.12 11.77 -3.09
C ALA A 37 13.09 11.11 -1.70
N GLN A 38 11.95 10.54 -1.30
CA GLN A 38 11.82 9.76 -0.07
C GLN A 38 12.70 8.51 -0.12
N ALA A 39 12.70 7.77 -1.24
CA ALA A 39 13.51 6.56 -1.41
C ALA A 39 15.03 6.85 -1.31
N ASN A 40 15.49 7.91 -1.97
CA ASN A 40 16.88 8.37 -1.88
C ASN A 40 17.26 8.78 -0.45
N SER A 41 16.36 9.47 0.25
CA SER A 41 16.62 9.95 1.61
C SER A 41 16.65 8.79 2.61
N LEU A 42 15.71 7.85 2.49
CA LEU A 42 15.69 6.63 3.29
C LEU A 42 16.99 5.84 3.07
N TRP A 43 17.37 5.59 1.82
CA TRP A 43 18.58 4.83 1.48
C TRP A 43 19.87 5.41 2.07
N LYS A 44 19.97 6.74 2.17
CA LYS A 44 21.16 7.41 2.74
C LYS A 44 21.27 7.25 4.26
N VAL A 45 20.14 7.19 4.96
CA VAL A 45 20.10 7.21 6.42
C VAL A 45 19.94 5.80 7.00
N GLN A 46 19.08 5.00 6.37
CA GLN A 46 18.78 3.64 6.75
C GLN A 46 18.53 2.80 5.48
N PRO A 47 19.59 2.18 4.92
CA PRO A 47 19.45 1.24 3.81
C PRO A 47 18.44 0.13 4.14
N VAL A 48 17.63 -0.23 3.14
CA VAL A 48 16.67 -1.33 3.22
C VAL A 48 17.30 -2.60 2.69
N ASP A 49 17.03 -3.74 3.33
CA ASP A 49 17.56 -5.04 2.89
C ASP A 49 16.75 -5.63 1.72
N VAL A 50 15.43 -5.45 1.75
CA VAL A 50 14.51 -5.99 0.74
C VAL A 50 13.34 -5.06 0.48
N VAL A 51 12.89 -5.05 -0.77
CA VAL A 51 11.62 -4.47 -1.22
C VAL A 51 10.75 -5.58 -1.80
N LEU A 52 9.61 -5.82 -1.16
CA LEU A 52 8.61 -6.78 -1.65
C LEU A 52 7.67 -6.06 -2.63
N ASN A 53 7.71 -6.43 -3.91
CA ASN A 53 6.82 -5.89 -4.94
C ASN A 53 5.71 -6.88 -5.27
N LEU A 54 4.46 -6.52 -4.99
CA LEU A 54 3.29 -7.36 -5.25
C LEU A 54 2.72 -7.06 -6.65
N ILE A 55 2.85 -8.01 -7.56
CA ILE A 55 2.37 -7.89 -8.94
C ILE A 55 0.99 -8.52 -9.02
N VAL A 56 -0.02 -7.67 -9.19
CA VAL A 56 -1.42 -8.07 -9.32
C VAL A 56 -1.96 -7.56 -10.65
N PRO A 57 -2.65 -8.39 -11.45
CA PRO A 57 -3.25 -7.95 -12.70
C PRO A 57 -4.17 -6.75 -12.50
N PHE A 58 -4.12 -5.81 -13.45
CA PHE A 58 -4.78 -4.53 -13.30
C PHE A 58 -6.30 -4.66 -13.15
N GLU A 59 -6.91 -5.58 -13.90
CA GLU A 59 -8.35 -5.87 -13.82
C GLU A 59 -8.77 -6.29 -12.41
N VAL A 60 -7.93 -7.07 -11.72
CA VAL A 60 -8.18 -7.50 -10.34
C VAL A 60 -8.06 -6.33 -9.38
N ILE A 61 -7.09 -5.44 -9.58
CA ILE A 61 -6.97 -4.21 -8.78
C ILE A 61 -8.25 -3.38 -8.92
N ILE A 62 -8.78 -3.25 -10.13
CA ILE A 62 -9.99 -2.46 -10.38
C ILE A 62 -11.22 -3.08 -9.73
N GLU A 63 -11.42 -4.38 -9.86
CA GLU A 63 -12.51 -5.08 -9.17
C GLU A 63 -12.41 -4.91 -7.65
N ARG A 64 -11.21 -5.05 -7.08
CA ARG A 64 -11.00 -4.85 -5.64
C ARG A 64 -11.31 -3.42 -5.20
N VAL A 65 -11.02 -2.41 -6.01
CA VAL A 65 -11.32 -1.02 -5.65
C VAL A 65 -12.83 -0.79 -5.64
N LYS A 66 -13.52 -1.19 -6.72
CA LYS A 66 -14.97 -1.03 -6.88
C LYS A 66 -15.78 -1.69 -5.76
N ASN A 67 -15.29 -2.83 -5.28
CA ASN A 67 -15.98 -3.61 -4.26
C ASN A 67 -15.53 -3.25 -2.83
N ARG A 68 -14.70 -2.21 -2.66
CA ARG A 68 -14.13 -1.83 -1.37
C ARG A 68 -15.12 -1.03 -0.53
N TRP A 69 -15.37 -1.51 0.68
CA TRP A 69 -16.12 -0.81 1.72
C TRP A 69 -15.21 -0.53 2.90
N VAL A 70 -15.39 0.62 3.55
CA VAL A 70 -14.55 1.04 4.68
C VAL A 70 -15.42 1.45 5.85
N HIS A 71 -15.07 0.95 7.03
CA HIS A 71 -15.58 1.47 8.28
C HIS A 71 -14.74 2.68 8.69
N LEU A 72 -15.26 3.91 8.53
CA LEU A 72 -14.47 5.14 8.72
C LEU A 72 -13.83 5.26 10.12
N PRO A 73 -14.52 4.96 11.24
CA PRO A 73 -13.95 5.11 12.58
C PRO A 73 -12.76 4.19 12.86
N SER A 74 -12.76 2.97 12.32
CA SER A 74 -11.72 1.97 12.59
C SER A 74 -10.70 1.80 11.46
N GLY A 75 -11.03 2.26 10.25
CA GLY A 75 -10.25 1.98 9.05
C GLY A 75 -10.39 0.55 8.52
N ARG A 76 -11.22 -0.32 9.13
CA ARG A 76 -11.45 -1.69 8.64
C ARG A 76 -11.96 -1.67 7.20
N VAL A 77 -11.45 -2.59 6.39
CA VAL A 77 -11.73 -2.68 4.97
C VAL A 77 -12.41 -4.00 4.67
N TYR A 78 -13.52 -3.92 3.95
CA TYR A 78 -14.27 -5.04 3.41
C TYR A 78 -14.24 -5.00 1.89
N ASN A 79 -14.37 -6.17 1.27
CA ASN A 79 -14.39 -6.30 -0.18
C ASN A 79 -15.43 -7.35 -0.57
N ILE A 80 -16.48 -6.92 -1.27
CA ILE A 80 -17.54 -7.83 -1.71
C ILE A 80 -16.92 -8.86 -2.67
N GLY A 81 -17.02 -10.14 -2.31
CA GLY A 81 -16.48 -11.26 -3.09
C GLY A 81 -15.13 -11.80 -2.59
N PHE A 82 -14.42 -11.05 -1.76
CA PHE A 82 -13.16 -11.50 -1.13
C PHE A 82 -13.30 -11.62 0.39
N ASN A 83 -13.57 -10.52 1.07
CA ASN A 83 -13.85 -10.47 2.50
C ASN A 83 -15.15 -9.69 2.75
N THR A 84 -16.25 -10.29 2.31
CA THR A 84 -17.60 -9.74 2.42
C THR A 84 -18.01 -9.62 3.89
N PRO A 85 -18.60 -8.49 4.32
CA PRO A 85 -19.12 -8.38 5.68
C PRO A 85 -20.27 -9.37 5.90
N LYS A 86 -20.51 -9.77 7.16
CA LYS A 86 -21.61 -10.64 7.56
C LYS A 86 -22.97 -10.08 7.16
N PHE A 87 -23.12 -8.76 7.26
CA PHE A 87 -24.30 -8.02 6.80
C PHE A 87 -23.85 -6.94 5.82
N LEU A 88 -24.44 -6.92 4.62
CA LEU A 88 -24.08 -5.95 3.58
C LEU A 88 -24.25 -4.51 4.09
N GLY A 89 -23.21 -3.71 3.90
CA GLY A 89 -23.17 -2.31 4.33
C GLY A 89 -22.93 -2.11 5.83
N LYS A 90 -22.69 -3.17 6.62
CA LYS A 90 -22.45 -3.06 8.07
C LYS A 90 -21.09 -3.61 8.48
N ASP A 91 -20.44 -2.93 9.42
CA ASP A 91 -19.21 -3.40 10.04
C ASP A 91 -19.49 -4.62 10.94
N ASP A 92 -18.65 -5.65 10.85
CA ASP A 92 -18.87 -6.92 11.56
C ASP A 92 -18.67 -6.83 13.07
N ILE A 93 -18.00 -5.77 13.56
CA ILE A 93 -17.68 -5.59 14.97
C ILE A 93 -18.66 -4.61 15.61
N THR A 94 -18.92 -3.48 14.96
CA THR A 94 -19.74 -2.40 15.55
C THR A 94 -21.18 -2.40 15.05
N GLY A 95 -21.47 -3.02 13.90
CA GLY A 95 -22.78 -2.93 13.24
C GLY A 95 -23.08 -1.55 12.63
N GLU A 96 -22.10 -0.65 12.63
CA GLU A 96 -22.19 0.69 12.04
C GLU A 96 -22.12 0.61 10.51
N ASP A 97 -22.55 1.69 9.85
CA ASP A 97 -22.56 1.74 8.38
C ASP A 97 -21.15 1.76 7.80
N LEU A 98 -20.94 0.92 6.79
CA LEU A 98 -19.80 0.99 5.91
C LEU A 98 -20.06 2.03 4.83
N VAL A 99 -18.99 2.71 4.42
CA VAL A 99 -19.05 3.63 3.28
C VAL A 99 -18.19 3.09 2.14
N GLN A 100 -18.69 3.26 0.92
CA GLN A 100 -17.85 3.23 -0.26
C GLN A 100 -17.16 4.58 -0.41
N ARG A 101 -15.87 4.57 -0.72
CA ARG A 101 -15.17 5.82 -1.03
C ARG A 101 -15.59 6.26 -2.43
N PRO A 102 -15.72 7.56 -2.70
CA PRO A 102 -16.10 8.07 -4.03
C PRO A 102 -15.10 7.75 -5.17
N ASP A 103 -14.04 6.98 -4.89
CA ASP A 103 -13.00 6.53 -5.83
C ASP A 103 -13.48 5.39 -6.77
N ASP A 104 -14.78 5.20 -6.96
CA ASP A 104 -15.38 4.06 -7.70
C ASP A 104 -15.79 4.39 -9.15
N ARG A 105 -15.32 5.52 -9.69
CA ARG A 105 -15.60 5.91 -11.08
C ARG A 105 -14.43 5.55 -12.03
N PRO A 106 -14.66 5.38 -13.34
CA PRO A 106 -13.58 5.12 -14.31
C PRO A 106 -12.39 6.09 -14.21
N GLU A 107 -12.61 7.32 -13.77
CA GLU A 107 -11.56 8.32 -13.55
C GLU A 107 -10.59 7.91 -12.43
N ALA A 108 -11.02 7.10 -11.45
CA ALA A 108 -10.16 6.60 -10.39
C ALA A 108 -9.24 5.46 -10.87
N VAL A 109 -9.69 4.68 -11.85
CA VAL A 109 -8.89 3.66 -12.56
C VAL A 109 -7.73 4.34 -13.28
N GLN A 110 -8.04 5.37 -14.06
CA GLN A 110 -7.05 6.16 -14.78
C GLN A 110 -6.07 6.84 -13.82
N ARG A 111 -6.58 7.49 -12.77
CA ARG A 111 -5.73 8.12 -11.75
C ARG A 111 -4.81 7.13 -11.05
N ARG A 112 -5.23 5.88 -10.83
CA ARG A 112 -4.36 4.83 -10.25
C ARG A 112 -3.25 4.40 -11.20
N LEU A 113 -3.53 4.26 -12.49
CA LEU A 113 -2.49 4.04 -13.50
C LEU A 113 -1.50 5.20 -13.49
N GLU A 114 -2.00 6.44 -13.52
CA GLU A 114 -1.15 7.63 -13.50
C GLU A 114 -0.27 7.68 -12.23
N ILE A 115 -0.81 7.34 -11.06
CA ILE A 115 -0.03 7.25 -9.83
C ILE A 115 1.03 6.14 -9.94
N TYR A 116 0.66 4.94 -10.38
CA TYR A 116 1.63 3.87 -10.53
C TYR A 116 2.77 4.28 -11.48
N GLU A 117 2.44 4.83 -12.63
CA GLU A 117 3.38 5.19 -13.69
C GLU A 117 4.31 6.35 -13.28
N ASN A 118 3.76 7.37 -12.63
CA ASN A 118 4.51 8.60 -12.30
C ASN A 118 5.18 8.55 -10.93
N VAL A 119 4.75 7.65 -10.04
CA VAL A 119 5.16 7.66 -8.62
C VAL A 119 5.74 6.30 -8.22
N THR A 120 4.97 5.23 -8.35
CA THR A 120 5.40 3.89 -7.90
C THR A 120 6.52 3.32 -8.78
N ARG A 121 6.41 3.41 -10.11
CA ARG A 121 7.41 2.86 -11.04
C ARG A 121 8.79 3.51 -10.86
N PRO A 122 8.93 4.84 -10.73
CA PRO A 122 10.22 5.45 -10.43
C PRO A 122 10.86 4.97 -9.12
N VAL A 123 10.06 4.79 -8.06
CA VAL A 123 10.55 4.25 -6.77
C VAL A 123 10.98 2.79 -6.92
N LEU A 124 10.19 1.97 -7.62
CA LEU A 124 10.53 0.58 -7.90
C LEU A 124 11.83 0.48 -8.70
N ASN A 125 11.99 1.30 -9.74
CA ASN A 125 13.21 1.34 -10.56
C ASN A 125 14.44 1.69 -9.72
N PHE A 126 14.34 2.67 -8.83
CA PHE A 126 15.41 3.03 -7.90
C PHE A 126 15.90 1.82 -7.08
N TYR A 127 14.99 0.98 -6.58
CA TYR A 127 15.35 -0.21 -5.82
C TYR A 127 15.75 -1.40 -6.71
N LYS A 128 15.20 -1.53 -7.93
CA LYS A 128 15.65 -2.52 -8.91
C LYS A 128 17.11 -2.32 -9.29
N GLU A 129 17.54 -1.07 -9.48
CA GLU A 129 18.95 -0.72 -9.70
C GLU A 129 19.88 -1.09 -8.53
N LYS A 130 19.32 -1.30 -7.33
CA LYS A 130 20.05 -1.75 -6.13
C LYS A 130 20.05 -3.26 -5.97
N GLY A 131 19.27 -4.00 -6.76
CA GLY A 131 19.22 -5.47 -6.73
C GLY A 131 18.50 -6.05 -5.52
N ILE A 132 17.65 -5.26 -4.83
CA ILE A 132 16.97 -5.68 -3.58
C ILE A 132 15.46 -5.87 -3.74
N VAL A 133 14.96 -5.89 -4.98
CA VAL A 133 13.53 -6.05 -5.26
C VAL A 133 13.21 -7.52 -5.46
N SER A 134 12.29 -8.03 -4.65
CA SER A 134 11.71 -9.37 -4.79
C SER A 134 10.27 -9.24 -5.28
N GLU A 135 9.95 -9.88 -6.40
CA GLU A 135 8.64 -9.77 -7.06
C GLU A 135 7.76 -10.98 -6.76
N PHE A 136 6.52 -10.72 -6.37
CA PHE A 136 5.53 -11.75 -6.03
C PHE A 136 4.28 -11.54 -6.86
N GLU A 137 4.06 -12.42 -7.83
CA GLU A 137 2.90 -12.37 -8.72
C GLU A 137 1.74 -13.22 -8.20
N GLY A 138 0.53 -12.68 -8.29
CA GLY A 138 -0.70 -13.44 -8.02
C GLY A 138 -1.95 -12.59 -8.20
N ARG A 139 -3.10 -13.26 -8.30
CA ARG A 139 -4.42 -12.62 -8.42
C ARG A 139 -5.08 -12.43 -7.07
N THR A 140 -4.80 -13.31 -6.12
CA THR A 140 -5.42 -13.32 -4.78
C THR A 140 -4.37 -13.16 -3.69
N SER A 141 -4.79 -12.67 -2.52
CA SER A 141 -3.88 -12.63 -1.36
C SER A 141 -3.47 -14.04 -0.94
N ASP A 142 -4.35 -15.03 -1.10
CA ASP A 142 -4.07 -16.44 -0.78
C ASP A 142 -3.03 -17.07 -1.71
N GLU A 143 -2.90 -16.58 -2.96
CA GLU A 143 -1.82 -16.99 -3.87
C GLU A 143 -0.47 -16.34 -3.54
N ILE A 144 -0.48 -15.08 -3.10
CA ILE A 144 0.73 -14.28 -2.88
C ILE A 144 1.33 -14.55 -1.50
N TRP A 145 0.49 -14.67 -0.47
CA TRP A 145 0.91 -14.77 0.92
C TRP A 145 1.88 -15.94 1.17
N PRO A 146 1.62 -17.18 0.69
CA PRO A 146 2.54 -18.29 0.89
C PRO A 146 3.93 -18.03 0.30
N LYS A 147 4.00 -17.37 -0.85
CA LYS A 147 5.27 -17.06 -1.54
C LYS A 147 6.08 -16.03 -0.76
N VAL A 148 5.42 -15.01 -0.21
CA VAL A 148 6.06 -14.00 0.63
C VAL A 148 6.57 -14.62 1.93
N THR A 149 5.79 -15.48 2.57
CA THR A 149 6.21 -16.16 3.81
C THR A 149 7.31 -17.18 3.63
N GLU A 150 7.42 -17.80 2.45
CA GLU A 150 8.54 -18.70 2.13
C GLU A 150 9.85 -17.93 1.92
N TYR A 151 9.75 -16.68 1.47
CA TYR A 151 10.89 -15.82 1.21
C TYR A 151 11.45 -15.12 2.47
N LEU A 152 10.58 -14.73 3.40
CA LEU A 152 10.93 -14.02 4.64
C LEU A 152 11.37 -14.98 5.76
#